data_AF-A0A9D5YTT8-F1
#
_entry.id   AF-A0A9D5YTT8-F1
#
_cell.length_a   1.000
_cell.length_b   1.000
_cell.length_c   1.000
_cell.angle_alpha   90.00
_cell.angle_beta   90.00
_cell.angle_gamma   90.00
#
_symmetry.space_group_name_H-M   'P 1'
#
loop_
_entity.id
_entity.type
_entity.pdbx_description
1 polymer ?
#
loop_
_entity_poly.entity_id
_entity_poly.type
_entity_poly.pdbx_seq_one_letter_code
_entity_poly.pdbx_strand_id
1 'polypeptide(L)'
;MGRLVILTGPSCVGKGPLKAALWRFYPHRVATLQPLVLYNSRAPRPGEQNGVDYHFRPRQEIEELEERAHCRVIDARGDLQAVDLSQLARMLSAGDVFYEGNPLVARELLSSEPARAATTISIFVSPLSREEIVYLKDPALRVNLPELVTDVMRRKLLRRTVRQKGLLSQKDLEVIERRAGSAYRELRMACQFQHVLPNHDGEDSENWDAFYYPIGDARKVLCAVAALLAGEPTDAVEHWTPDLLP
;
A
#
# COMPACT_ATOMS: atom_id res chain seq x y z
N MET A 1 -13.40 -5.90 -20.16
CA MET A 1 -12.25 -5.55 -19.30
C MET A 1 -12.67 -5.77 -17.86
N GLY A 2 -11.88 -6.48 -17.07
CA GLY A 2 -12.08 -6.57 -15.62
C GLY A 2 -11.69 -5.28 -14.91
N ARG A 3 -11.86 -5.28 -13.59
CA ARG A 3 -11.57 -4.16 -12.71
C ARG A 3 -10.11 -4.15 -12.27
N LEU A 4 -9.53 -2.97 -12.15
CA LEU A 4 -8.24 -2.78 -11.46
C LEU A 4 -8.50 -2.32 -10.02
N VAL A 5 -8.16 -3.16 -9.05
CA VAL A 5 -8.24 -2.82 -7.63
C VAL A 5 -6.83 -2.52 -7.12
N ILE A 6 -6.63 -1.33 -6.56
CA ILE A 6 -5.35 -0.88 -6.02
C ILE A 6 -5.50 -0.64 -4.52
N LEU A 7 -4.66 -1.31 -3.72
CA LEU A 7 -4.52 -1.08 -2.28
C LEU A 7 -3.10 -0.58 -2.00
N THR A 8 -2.96 0.67 -1.58
CA THR A 8 -1.66 1.28 -1.38
C THR A 8 -1.60 2.12 -0.10
N GLY A 9 -0.43 2.67 0.22
CA GLY A 9 -0.18 3.47 1.41
C GLY A 9 1.23 3.26 1.97
N PRO A 10 1.64 4.03 2.99
CA PRO A 10 2.98 3.97 3.53
C PRO A 10 3.38 2.58 4.03
N SER A 11 4.70 2.32 4.12
CA SER A 11 5.19 1.03 4.64
C SER A 11 4.67 0.78 6.05
N CYS A 12 4.23 -0.42 6.40
CA CYS A 12 3.75 -0.75 7.75
C CYS A 12 2.39 -0.15 8.14
N VAL A 13 1.66 0.47 7.22
CA VAL A 13 0.33 1.06 7.50
C VAL A 13 -0.80 0.01 7.63
N GLY A 14 -0.53 -1.28 7.38
CA GLY A 14 -1.52 -2.38 7.56
C GLY A 14 -2.04 -3.04 6.27
N LYS A 15 -1.47 -2.74 5.10
CA LYS A 15 -1.92 -3.29 3.80
C LYS A 15 -1.86 -4.82 3.72
N GLY A 16 -0.77 -5.42 4.16
CA GLY A 16 -0.57 -6.87 4.12
C GLY A 16 -1.62 -7.63 4.96
N PRO A 17 -1.77 -7.30 6.26
CA PRO A 17 -2.83 -7.87 7.08
C PRO A 17 -4.25 -7.57 6.58
N LEU A 18 -4.50 -6.39 6.03
CA LEU A 18 -5.78 -6.07 5.38
C LEU A 18 -6.08 -7.02 4.21
N LYS A 19 -5.10 -7.26 3.32
CA LYS A 19 -5.21 -8.24 2.24
C LYS A 19 -5.49 -9.64 2.82
N ALA A 20 -4.71 -10.09 3.80
CA ALA A 20 -4.90 -11.41 4.41
C ALA A 20 -6.30 -11.56 5.06
N ALA A 21 -6.75 -10.55 5.78
CA ALA A 21 -8.07 -10.52 6.41
C ALA A 21 -9.20 -10.50 5.36
N LEU A 22 -9.04 -9.76 4.27
CA LEU A 22 -10.02 -9.74 3.19
C LEU A 22 -10.19 -11.13 2.54
N TRP A 23 -9.09 -11.84 2.28
CA TRP A 23 -9.14 -13.21 1.75
C TRP A 23 -9.76 -14.20 2.75
N ARG A 24 -9.51 -14.02 4.05
CA ARG A 24 -10.05 -14.88 5.10
C ARG A 24 -11.55 -14.67 5.33
N PHE A 25 -11.99 -13.42 5.47
CA PHE A 25 -13.34 -13.09 5.93
C PHE A 25 -14.32 -12.81 4.78
N TYR A 26 -13.82 -12.45 3.59
CA TYR A 26 -14.64 -12.18 2.41
C TYR A 26 -14.12 -12.91 1.16
N PRO A 27 -13.87 -14.24 1.22
CA PRO A 27 -13.29 -14.99 0.09
C PRO A 27 -14.10 -14.84 -1.19
N HIS A 28 -15.43 -14.76 -1.09
CA HIS A 28 -16.33 -14.57 -2.24
C HIS A 28 -16.13 -13.23 -2.96
N ARG A 29 -15.71 -12.19 -2.23
CA ARG A 29 -15.50 -10.83 -2.79
C ARG A 29 -14.16 -10.70 -3.52
N VAL A 30 -13.22 -11.60 -3.25
CA VAL A 30 -11.87 -11.59 -3.83
C VAL A 30 -11.60 -12.78 -4.76
N ALA A 31 -12.56 -13.70 -4.92
CA ALA A 31 -12.39 -14.93 -5.70
C ALA A 31 -11.98 -14.68 -7.17
N THR A 32 -12.38 -13.54 -7.73
CA THR A 32 -12.06 -13.14 -9.11
C THR A 32 -10.80 -12.29 -9.23
N LEU A 33 -10.22 -11.84 -8.11
CA LEU A 33 -9.08 -10.93 -8.09
C LEU A 33 -7.78 -11.69 -8.34
N GLN A 34 -7.09 -11.34 -9.42
CA GLN A 34 -5.77 -11.87 -9.75
C GLN A 34 -4.67 -10.93 -9.22
N PRO A 35 -3.77 -11.40 -8.33
CA PRO A 35 -2.67 -10.57 -7.84
C PRO A 35 -1.71 -10.18 -8.97
N LEU A 36 -1.44 -8.89 -9.13
CA LEU A 36 -0.42 -8.38 -10.04
C LEU A 36 0.97 -8.58 -9.44
N VAL A 37 1.73 -9.53 -9.97
CA VAL A 37 3.11 -9.83 -9.53
C VAL A 37 4.09 -8.92 -10.26
N LEU A 38 4.85 -8.12 -9.51
CA LEU A 38 5.81 -7.15 -10.04
C LEU A 38 7.25 -7.63 -9.90
N TYR A 39 8.20 -6.95 -10.55
CA TYR A 39 9.63 -7.15 -10.30
C TYR A 39 10.09 -6.37 -9.07
N ASN A 40 11.10 -6.89 -8.36
CA ASN A 40 11.68 -6.22 -7.20
C ASN A 40 13.18 -6.52 -7.06
N SER A 41 14.01 -5.50 -6.86
CA SER A 41 15.47 -5.66 -6.78
C SER A 41 15.99 -6.09 -5.42
N ARG A 42 15.13 -6.04 -4.38
CA ARG A 42 15.49 -6.46 -3.03
C ARG A 42 15.46 -7.98 -2.89
N ALA A 43 16.11 -8.48 -1.85
CA ALA A 43 15.93 -9.87 -1.45
C ALA A 43 14.50 -10.14 -0.93
N PRO A 44 13.96 -11.36 -1.14
CA PRO A 44 12.69 -11.78 -0.53
C PRO A 44 12.79 -11.74 1.00
N ARG A 45 11.70 -11.35 1.65
CA ARG A 45 11.55 -11.44 3.11
C ARG A 45 11.20 -12.88 3.50
N PRO A 46 11.37 -13.27 4.78
CA PRO A 46 10.88 -14.56 5.26
C PRO A 46 9.41 -14.78 4.89
N GLY A 47 9.13 -15.89 4.20
CA GLY A 47 7.78 -16.26 3.73
C GLY A 47 7.43 -15.79 2.31
N GLU A 48 8.15 -14.83 1.73
CA GLU A 48 7.91 -14.40 0.34
C GLU A 48 8.48 -15.41 -0.67
N GLN A 49 7.74 -15.62 -1.75
CA GLN A 49 8.07 -16.57 -2.81
C GLN A 49 8.24 -15.87 -4.16
N ASN A 50 9.31 -16.22 -4.87
CA ASN A 50 9.58 -15.68 -6.20
C ASN A 50 8.52 -16.13 -7.22
N GLY A 51 7.95 -15.17 -7.96
CA GLY A 51 6.86 -15.39 -8.90
C GLY A 51 5.47 -15.44 -8.28
N VAL A 52 5.37 -15.30 -6.96
CA VAL A 52 4.09 -15.20 -6.23
C VAL A 52 3.95 -13.80 -5.63
N ASP A 53 4.92 -13.37 -4.81
CA ASP A 53 4.90 -12.03 -4.20
C ASP A 53 5.54 -11.00 -5.14
N TYR A 54 6.71 -11.34 -5.67
CA TYR A 54 7.43 -10.55 -6.67
C TYR A 54 8.28 -11.50 -7.55
N HIS A 55 8.60 -11.05 -8.75
CA HIS A 55 9.76 -11.55 -9.49
C HIS A 55 11.02 -10.88 -8.95
N PHE A 56 11.69 -11.55 -8.00
CA PHE A 56 12.92 -11.03 -7.41
C PHE A 56 14.06 -11.18 -8.40
N ARG A 57 14.68 -10.07 -8.79
CA ARG A 57 15.77 -10.03 -9.77
C ARG A 57 16.90 -9.12 -9.30
N PRO A 58 18.15 -9.34 -9.72
CA PRO A 58 19.22 -8.36 -9.52
C PRO A 58 18.83 -6.98 -10.03
N ARG A 59 19.38 -5.93 -9.40
CA ARG A 59 19.09 -4.53 -9.76
C ARG A 59 19.32 -4.24 -11.24
N GLN A 60 20.45 -4.69 -11.78
CA GLN A 60 20.83 -4.49 -13.18
C GLN A 60 19.80 -5.06 -14.15
N GLU A 61 19.29 -6.27 -13.89
CA GLU A 61 18.25 -6.88 -14.73
C GLU A 61 16.94 -6.07 -14.73
N ILE A 62 16.64 -5.37 -13.63
CA ILE A 62 15.47 -4.49 -13.56
C ILE A 62 15.71 -3.18 -14.29
N GLU A 63 16.92 -2.63 -14.25
CA GLU A 63 17.30 -1.42 -14.99
C GLU A 63 17.17 -1.64 -16.51
N GLU A 64 17.56 -2.82 -17.00
CA GLU A 64 17.40 -3.23 -18.40
C GLU A 64 15.92 -3.32 -18.85
N LEU A 65 14.96 -3.43 -17.92
CA LEU A 65 13.54 -3.43 -18.27
C LEU A 65 13.08 -2.06 -18.77
N GLU A 66 13.74 -0.95 -18.39
CA GLU A 66 13.37 0.39 -18.83
C GLU A 66 13.50 0.55 -20.36
N GLU A 67 14.37 -0.24 -21.00
CA GLU A 67 14.51 -0.27 -22.46
C GLU A 67 13.28 -0.84 -23.17
N ARG A 68 12.42 -1.57 -22.45
CA ARG A 68 11.18 -2.13 -22.98
C ARG A 68 10.06 -1.10 -22.85
N ALA A 69 9.51 -0.65 -23.97
CA ALA A 69 8.49 0.41 -24.01
C ALA A 69 7.24 0.17 -23.12
N HIS A 70 6.91 -1.09 -22.82
CA HIS A 70 5.77 -1.49 -21.98
C HIS A 70 6.12 -1.68 -20.50
N CYS A 71 7.39 -1.62 -20.13
CA CYS A 71 7.83 -1.68 -18.75
C CYS A 71 7.95 -0.28 -18.17
N ARG A 72 7.76 -0.17 -16.86
CA ARG A 72 8.06 1.04 -16.10
C ARG A 72 8.90 0.65 -14.90
N VAL A 73 10.09 1.23 -14.76
CA VAL A 73 10.95 1.06 -13.59
C VAL A 73 10.72 2.22 -12.62
N ILE A 74 10.53 1.88 -11.34
CA ILE A 74 10.23 2.81 -10.26
C ILE A 74 11.21 2.58 -9.12
N ASP A 75 11.90 3.65 -8.69
CA ASP A 75 12.67 3.62 -7.44
C ASP A 75 11.72 3.72 -6.23
N ALA A 76 11.48 2.58 -5.59
CA ALA A 76 10.62 2.45 -4.43
C ALA A 76 11.45 2.40 -3.14
N ARG A 77 12.05 3.54 -2.77
CA ARG A 77 12.86 3.73 -1.54
C ARG A 77 14.20 2.97 -1.61
N GLY A 78 14.89 3.07 -2.72
CA GLY A 78 16.16 2.40 -3.03
C GLY A 78 16.01 1.00 -3.61
N ASP A 79 14.82 0.39 -3.48
CA ASP A 79 14.48 -0.88 -4.11
C ASP A 79 13.88 -0.58 -5.49
N LEU A 80 14.51 -1.00 -6.59
CA LEU A 80 13.90 -0.87 -7.91
C LEU A 80 12.77 -1.88 -8.04
N GLN A 81 11.62 -1.38 -8.48
CA GLN A 81 10.48 -2.19 -8.86
C GLN A 81 10.17 -1.94 -10.33
N ALA A 82 9.66 -2.96 -11.01
CA ALA A 82 9.17 -2.75 -12.37
C ALA A 82 7.81 -3.41 -12.57
N VAL A 83 6.99 -2.75 -13.38
CA VAL A 83 5.70 -3.25 -13.83
C VAL A 83 5.74 -3.45 -15.35
N ASP A 84 5.22 -4.59 -15.80
CA ASP A 84 4.92 -4.85 -17.21
C ASP A 84 3.47 -4.44 -17.50
N LEU A 85 3.28 -3.32 -18.19
CA LEU A 85 1.95 -2.82 -18.55
C LEU A 85 1.25 -3.70 -19.58
N SER A 86 1.99 -4.49 -20.37
CA SER A 86 1.42 -5.47 -21.28
C SER A 86 0.86 -6.69 -20.54
N GLN A 87 1.51 -7.10 -19.45
CA GLN A 87 0.97 -8.10 -18.52
C GLN A 87 -0.30 -7.59 -17.87
N LEU A 88 -0.30 -6.37 -17.36
CA LEU A 88 -1.50 -5.75 -16.78
C LEU A 88 -2.67 -5.75 -17.76
N ALA A 89 -2.46 -5.32 -19.00
CA ALA A 89 -3.49 -5.31 -20.04
C ALA A 89 -4.06 -6.71 -20.33
N ARG A 90 -3.20 -7.73 -20.40
CA ARG A 90 -3.62 -9.13 -20.58
C ARG A 90 -4.43 -9.65 -19.40
N MET A 91 -4.00 -9.38 -18.17
CA MET A 91 -4.72 -9.79 -16.97
C MET A 91 -6.09 -9.10 -16.87
N LEU A 92 -6.16 -7.79 -17.13
CA LEU A 92 -7.42 -7.04 -17.19
C LEU A 92 -8.35 -7.50 -18.32
N SER A 93 -7.80 -8.07 -19.40
CA SER A 93 -8.63 -8.69 -20.44
C SER A 93 -9.22 -10.02 -19.99
N ALA A 94 -8.55 -10.73 -19.08
CA ALA A 94 -8.96 -12.04 -18.57
C ALA A 94 -9.85 -11.97 -17.31
N GLY A 95 -9.74 -10.91 -16.51
CA GLY A 95 -10.49 -10.78 -15.27
C GLY A 95 -10.09 -9.56 -14.43
N ASP A 96 -10.54 -9.54 -13.18
CA ASP A 96 -10.20 -8.48 -12.24
C ASP A 96 -8.75 -8.64 -11.75
N VAL A 97 -8.04 -7.54 -11.61
CA VAL A 97 -6.64 -7.49 -11.17
C VAL A 97 -6.55 -6.76 -9.83
N PHE A 98 -5.75 -7.29 -8.92
CA PHE A 98 -5.49 -6.69 -7.62
C PHE A 98 -4.02 -6.37 -7.45
N TYR A 99 -3.72 -5.12 -7.11
CA TYR A 99 -2.39 -4.66 -6.76
C TYR A 99 -2.36 -4.19 -5.31
N GLU A 100 -1.41 -4.71 -4.53
CA GLU A 100 -1.09 -4.24 -3.18
C GLU A 100 0.38 -3.86 -3.10
N GLY A 101 0.70 -2.63 -2.70
CA GLY A 101 2.12 -2.26 -2.61
C GLY A 101 2.43 -0.79 -2.39
N ASN A 102 3.52 -0.34 -3.00
CA ASN A 102 4.07 1.01 -2.85
C ASN A 102 3.19 2.08 -3.56
N PRO A 103 2.98 3.26 -2.95
CA PRO A 103 2.24 4.37 -3.57
C PRO A 103 2.80 4.88 -4.90
N LEU A 104 4.11 4.90 -5.08
CA LEU A 104 4.75 5.36 -6.32
C LEU A 104 4.38 4.47 -7.51
N VAL A 105 4.42 3.15 -7.31
CA VAL A 105 4.00 2.18 -8.33
C VAL A 105 2.49 2.24 -8.53
N ALA A 106 1.71 2.43 -7.47
CA ALA A 106 0.26 2.60 -7.56
C ALA A 106 -0.11 3.80 -8.45
N ARG A 107 0.60 4.93 -8.30
CA ARG A 107 0.42 6.12 -9.14
C ARG A 107 0.80 5.85 -10.60
N GLU A 108 1.87 5.11 -10.84
CA GLU A 108 2.27 4.72 -12.19
C GLU A 108 1.20 3.85 -12.86
N LEU A 109 0.69 2.85 -12.13
CA LEU A 109 -0.42 2.01 -12.58
C LEU A 109 -1.65 2.85 -12.93
N LEU A 110 -2.08 3.76 -12.04
CA LEU A 110 -3.23 4.64 -12.28
C LEU A 110 -3.05 5.55 -13.51
N SER A 111 -1.81 5.93 -13.82
CA SER A 111 -1.50 6.81 -14.94
C SER A 111 -1.43 6.07 -16.28
N SER A 112 -1.34 4.74 -16.26
CA SER A 112 -1.16 3.88 -17.43
C SER A 112 -2.43 3.76 -18.29
N GLU A 113 -2.24 3.45 -19.57
CA GLU A 113 -3.35 3.25 -20.52
C GLU A 113 -4.28 2.09 -20.10
N PRO A 114 -3.78 0.90 -19.68
CA PRO A 114 -4.65 -0.20 -19.28
C PRO A 114 -5.56 0.16 -18.09
N ALA A 115 -5.07 0.97 -17.15
CA ALA A 115 -5.88 1.43 -16.02
C ALA A 115 -6.98 2.41 -16.44
N ARG A 116 -6.70 3.30 -17.40
CA ARG A 116 -7.71 4.24 -17.96
C ARG A 116 -8.80 3.52 -18.74
N ALA A 117 -8.47 2.39 -19.37
CA ALA A 117 -9.40 1.55 -20.11
C ALA A 117 -10.22 0.60 -19.21
N ALA A 118 -9.86 0.46 -17.92
CA ALA A 118 -10.52 -0.41 -16.96
C ALA A 118 -11.32 0.39 -15.91
N THR A 119 -12.35 -0.24 -15.35
CA THR A 119 -12.95 0.28 -14.12
C THR A 119 -11.95 0.13 -12.99
N THR A 120 -11.61 1.22 -12.31
CA THR A 120 -10.60 1.22 -11.25
C THR A 120 -11.23 1.53 -9.90
N ILE A 121 -10.83 0.79 -8.87
CA ILE A 121 -11.08 1.06 -7.45
C ILE A 121 -9.71 1.30 -6.79
N SER A 122 -9.40 2.55 -6.45
CA SER A 122 -8.09 2.93 -5.91
C SER A 122 -8.20 3.38 -4.46
N ILE A 123 -7.51 2.65 -3.58
CA ILE A 123 -7.63 2.75 -2.12
C ILE A 123 -6.26 3.09 -1.54
N PHE A 124 -6.18 4.18 -0.78
CA PHE A 124 -5.02 4.59 -0.01
C PHE A 124 -5.26 4.38 1.48
N VAL A 125 -4.50 3.52 2.12
CA VAL A 125 -4.52 3.32 3.57
C VAL A 125 -3.61 4.36 4.21
N SER A 126 -4.20 5.21 5.05
CA SER A 126 -3.54 6.34 5.67
C SER A 126 -3.21 6.07 7.14
N PRO A 127 -2.03 6.47 7.66
CA PRO A 127 -1.71 6.36 9.08
C PRO A 127 -2.42 7.40 9.96
N LEU A 128 -3.07 8.40 9.38
CA LEU A 128 -3.85 9.46 10.04
C LEU A 128 -5.15 9.71 9.27
N SER A 129 -6.19 10.11 9.97
CA SER A 129 -7.43 10.62 9.39
C SER A 129 -7.32 12.07 8.91
N ARG A 130 -8.26 12.50 8.07
CA ARG A 130 -8.38 13.92 7.68
C ARG A 130 -8.63 14.80 8.89
N GLU A 131 -9.46 14.34 9.82
CA GLU A 131 -9.78 15.08 11.06
C GLU A 131 -8.51 15.33 11.86
N GLU A 132 -7.70 14.30 12.11
CA GLU A 132 -6.42 14.43 12.82
C GLU A 132 -5.47 15.37 12.10
N ILE A 133 -5.36 15.28 10.77
CA ILE A 133 -4.51 16.18 9.99
C ILE A 133 -4.97 17.63 10.14
N VAL A 134 -6.27 17.90 10.04
CA VAL A 134 -6.82 19.26 10.19
C VAL A 134 -6.55 19.78 11.59
N TYR A 135 -6.77 18.96 12.62
CA TYR A 135 -6.46 19.29 14.01
C TYR A 135 -4.98 19.64 14.18
N LEU A 136 -4.07 18.78 13.70
CA LEU A 136 -2.63 18.92 13.85
C LEU A 136 -2.02 20.08 13.03
N LYS A 137 -2.75 20.60 12.03
CA LYS A 137 -2.34 21.78 11.25
C LYS A 137 -2.60 23.10 11.98
N ASP A 138 -3.29 23.10 13.13
CA ASP A 138 -3.49 24.30 13.94
C ASP A 138 -2.12 24.88 14.38
N PRO A 139 -1.77 26.13 13.97
CA PRO A 139 -0.53 26.78 14.36
C PRO A 139 -0.32 26.87 15.89
N ALA A 140 -1.41 26.88 16.68
CA ALA A 140 -1.34 26.91 18.13
C ALA A 140 -0.70 25.64 18.74
N LEU A 141 -0.84 24.49 18.06
CA LEU A 141 -0.27 23.22 18.52
C LEU A 141 1.24 23.09 18.26
N ARG A 142 1.81 23.93 17.37
CA ARG A 142 3.24 23.94 17.02
C ARG A 142 3.78 22.56 16.60
N VAL A 143 2.95 21.75 15.94
CA VAL A 143 3.31 20.41 15.47
C VAL A 143 4.02 20.49 14.12
N ASN A 144 5.15 19.82 14.00
CA ASN A 144 5.78 19.52 12.72
C ASN A 144 5.16 18.25 12.13
N LEU A 145 4.12 18.40 11.30
CA LEU A 145 3.36 17.26 10.77
C LEU A 145 4.22 16.25 9.99
N PRO A 146 5.15 16.65 9.09
CA PRO A 146 6.10 15.72 8.47
C PRO A 146 6.89 14.86 9.46
N GLU A 147 7.37 15.46 10.54
CA GLU A 147 8.14 14.78 11.59
C GLU A 147 7.25 13.82 12.39
N LEU A 148 6.06 14.28 12.78
CA LEU A 148 5.08 13.43 13.48
C LEU A 148 4.71 12.18 12.66
N VAL A 149 4.40 12.35 11.36
CA VAL A 149 4.09 11.21 10.48
C VAL A 149 5.30 10.26 10.38
N THR A 150 6.51 10.81 10.27
CA THR A 150 7.75 10.03 10.28
C THR A 150 7.87 9.21 11.56
N ASP A 151 7.63 9.80 12.73
CA ASP A 151 7.72 9.14 14.04
C ASP A 151 6.66 8.05 14.21
N VAL A 152 5.41 8.33 13.83
CA VAL A 152 4.31 7.35 13.83
C VAL A 152 4.70 6.13 13.01
N MET A 153 5.22 6.34 11.80
CA MET A 153 5.60 5.25 10.92
C MET A 153 6.88 4.55 11.35
N ARG A 154 7.86 5.27 11.91
CA ARG A 154 9.07 4.69 12.51
C ARG A 154 8.70 3.70 13.62
N ARG A 155 7.77 4.07 14.50
CA ARG A 155 7.33 3.22 15.61
C ARG A 155 6.69 1.92 15.11
N LYS A 156 5.81 2.00 14.10
CA LYS A 156 5.20 0.81 13.46
C LYS A 156 6.27 -0.08 12.80
N LEU A 157 7.18 0.52 12.03
CA LEU A 157 8.26 -0.19 11.36
C LEU A 157 9.20 -0.89 12.34
N LEU A 158 9.60 -0.23 13.43
CA LEU A 158 10.42 -0.84 14.49
C LEU A 158 9.74 -2.08 15.06
N ARG A 159 8.50 -1.95 15.52
CA ARG A 159 7.75 -3.07 16.11
C ARG A 159 7.63 -4.25 15.16
N ARG A 160 7.20 -4.02 13.91
CA ARG A 160 7.12 -5.05 12.87
C ARG A 160 8.47 -5.74 12.63
N THR A 161 9.57 -4.98 12.56
CA THR A 161 10.90 -5.55 12.28
C THR A 161 11.40 -6.38 13.45
N VAL A 162 11.21 -5.89 14.68
CA VAL A 162 11.56 -6.65 15.91
C VAL A 162 10.78 -7.95 15.97
N ARG A 163 9.47 -7.94 15.66
CA ARG A 163 8.64 -9.15 15.64
C ARG A 163 9.13 -10.17 14.59
N GLN A 164 9.67 -9.71 13.47
CA GLN A 164 10.17 -10.58 12.39
C GLN A 164 11.59 -11.10 12.60
N LYS A 165 12.48 -10.32 13.23
CA LYS A 165 13.92 -10.61 13.29
C LYS A 165 14.48 -10.74 14.71
N GLY A 166 13.72 -10.35 15.74
CA GLY A 166 14.23 -10.18 17.09
C GLY A 166 15.14 -8.95 17.20
N LEU A 167 16.44 -9.18 17.36
CA LEU A 167 17.44 -8.12 17.47
C LEU A 167 17.68 -7.44 16.12
N LEU A 168 17.70 -6.11 16.12
CA LEU A 168 17.88 -5.31 14.90
C LEU A 168 19.36 -4.99 14.68
N SER A 169 19.82 -5.22 13.45
CA SER A 169 21.13 -4.74 13.00
C SER A 169 21.09 -3.25 12.67
N GLN A 170 22.27 -2.62 12.54
CA GLN A 170 22.38 -1.24 12.05
C GLN A 170 21.72 -1.07 10.66
N LYS A 171 21.89 -2.06 9.77
CA LYS A 171 21.26 -2.05 8.45
C LYS A 171 19.73 -2.08 8.53
N ASP A 172 19.16 -2.77 9.53
CA ASP A 172 17.72 -2.77 9.75
C ASP A 172 17.22 -1.38 10.16
N LEU A 173 17.94 -0.69 11.04
CA LEU A 173 17.61 0.66 11.48
C LEU A 173 17.69 1.66 10.32
N GLU A 174 18.71 1.57 9.47
CA GLU A 174 18.83 2.42 8.26
C GLU A 174 17.66 2.23 7.29
N VAL A 175 17.22 0.98 7.08
CA VAL A 175 16.03 0.69 6.25
C VAL A 175 14.76 1.24 6.88
N ILE A 176 14.62 1.17 8.20
CA ILE A 176 13.49 1.73 8.95
C ILE A 176 13.46 3.24 8.78
N GLU A 177 14.58 3.94 9.02
CA GLU A 177 14.66 5.40 8.86
C GLU A 177 14.34 5.84 7.43
N ARG A 178 14.89 5.14 6.43
CA ARG A 178 14.59 5.44 5.02
C ARG A 178 13.10 5.34 4.70
N ARG A 179 12.42 4.32 5.24
CA ARG A 179 10.97 4.09 5.01
C ARG A 179 10.09 5.01 5.83
N ALA A 180 10.48 5.33 7.06
CA ALA A 180 9.79 6.29 7.90
C ALA A 180 9.87 7.69 7.29
N GLY A 181 11.08 8.12 6.89
CA GLY A 181 11.31 9.44 6.30
C GLY A 181 10.68 9.64 4.91
N SER A 182 10.25 8.58 4.22
CA SER A 182 9.45 8.70 2.99
C SER A 182 7.94 8.79 3.25
N ALA A 183 7.48 8.48 4.47
CA ALA A 183 6.06 8.31 4.76
C ALA A 183 5.22 9.58 4.56
N TYR A 184 5.72 10.76 4.96
CA TYR A 184 4.98 12.01 4.73
C TYR A 184 4.82 12.33 3.24
N ARG A 185 5.89 12.13 2.45
CA ARG A 185 5.83 12.32 0.98
C ARG A 185 4.86 11.36 0.32
N GLU A 186 4.79 10.12 0.81
CA GLU A 186 3.82 9.13 0.34
C GLU A 186 2.39 9.47 0.77
N LEU A 187 2.21 9.95 2.01
CA LEU A 187 0.92 10.37 2.54
C LEU A 187 0.29 11.50 1.71
N ARG A 188 1.11 12.44 1.23
CA ARG A 188 0.67 13.49 0.30
C ARG A 188 0.07 12.96 -1.00
N MET A 189 0.37 11.71 -1.37
CA MET A 189 -0.21 11.10 -2.56
C MET A 189 -1.66 10.63 -2.35
N ALA A 190 -2.16 10.58 -1.11
CA ALA A 190 -3.48 10.06 -0.80
C ALA A 190 -4.61 10.78 -1.57
N CYS A 191 -4.48 12.07 -1.86
CA CYS A 191 -5.44 12.84 -2.66
C CYS A 191 -5.55 12.40 -4.13
N GLN A 192 -4.64 11.54 -4.61
CA GLN A 192 -4.65 10.99 -5.97
C GLN A 192 -5.49 9.70 -6.08
N PHE A 193 -5.97 9.18 -4.95
CA PHE A 193 -6.74 7.93 -4.89
C PHE A 193 -8.21 8.23 -4.63
N GLN A 194 -9.10 7.36 -5.13
CA GLN A 194 -10.55 7.55 -5.02
C GLN A 194 -11.01 7.46 -3.56
N HIS A 195 -10.41 6.55 -2.80
CA HIS A 195 -10.80 6.26 -1.42
C HIS A 195 -9.59 6.32 -0.50
N VAL A 196 -9.67 7.12 0.56
CA VAL A 196 -8.67 7.14 1.63
C VAL A 196 -9.26 6.49 2.87
N LEU A 197 -8.56 5.52 3.45
CA LEU A 197 -8.99 4.76 4.63
C LEU A 197 -8.00 4.99 5.77
N PRO A 198 -8.36 5.77 6.80
CA PRO A 198 -7.54 5.91 8.00
C PRO A 198 -7.37 4.56 8.71
N ASN A 199 -6.14 4.24 9.09
CA ASN A 199 -5.81 3.00 9.79
C ASN A 199 -4.67 3.19 10.80
N HIS A 200 -5.03 3.27 12.07
CA HIS A 200 -4.06 3.29 13.15
C HIS A 200 -3.44 1.91 13.42
N ASP A 201 -4.09 0.83 12.98
CA ASP A 201 -3.61 -0.54 13.14
C ASP A 201 -2.57 -0.90 12.07
N GLY A 202 -1.29 -0.71 12.39
CA GLY A 202 -0.17 -1.07 11.53
C GLY A 202 -0.07 -2.57 11.23
N GLU A 203 0.91 -2.97 10.42
CA GLU A 203 1.09 -4.38 10.03
C GLU A 203 1.30 -5.34 11.23
N ASP A 204 1.77 -4.82 12.36
CA ASP A 204 2.07 -5.56 13.59
C ASP A 204 0.96 -5.52 14.64
N SER A 205 -0.15 -4.80 14.39
CA SER A 205 -1.23 -4.66 15.37
C SER A 205 -1.91 -6.00 15.65
N GLU A 206 -2.12 -6.31 16.93
CA GLU A 206 -2.88 -7.48 17.39
C GLU A 206 -4.37 -7.40 16.99
N ASN A 207 -4.86 -6.21 16.65
CA ASN A 207 -6.23 -6.01 16.18
C ASN A 207 -6.54 -6.72 14.86
N TRP A 208 -5.53 -7.24 14.14
CA TRP A 208 -5.74 -8.02 12.92
C TRP A 208 -6.07 -9.49 13.18
N ASP A 209 -5.35 -10.14 14.10
CA ASP A 209 -5.30 -11.61 14.17
C ASP A 209 -5.21 -12.20 15.58
N ALA A 210 -5.07 -11.40 16.64
CA ALA A 210 -5.00 -11.92 18.01
C ALA A 210 -6.35 -12.44 18.53
N PHE A 211 -7.45 -12.11 17.85
CA PHE A 211 -8.81 -12.50 18.20
C PHE A 211 -9.48 -13.27 17.05
N TYR A 212 -10.66 -13.85 17.31
CA TYR A 212 -11.44 -14.56 16.30
C TYR A 212 -11.80 -13.69 15.09
N TYR A 213 -11.94 -12.38 15.30
CA TYR A 213 -12.23 -11.36 14.29
C TYR A 213 -11.35 -10.13 14.50
N PRO A 214 -11.03 -9.37 13.44
CA PRO A 214 -10.39 -8.07 13.58
C PRO A 214 -11.27 -7.13 14.40
N ILE A 215 -10.63 -6.22 15.13
CA ILE A 215 -11.30 -5.18 15.92
C ILE A 215 -10.69 -3.81 15.60
N GLY A 216 -11.16 -2.73 16.23
CA GLY A 216 -10.59 -1.40 16.05
C GLY A 216 -10.66 -0.90 14.60
N ASP A 217 -9.61 -0.21 14.16
CA ASP A 217 -9.53 0.33 12.80
C ASP A 217 -9.26 -0.78 11.78
N ALA A 218 -8.52 -1.83 12.16
CA ALA A 218 -8.34 -3.02 11.33
C ALA A 218 -9.68 -3.60 10.82
N ARG A 219 -10.69 -3.68 11.70
CA ARG A 219 -12.04 -4.10 11.32
C ARG A 219 -12.73 -3.08 10.41
N LYS A 220 -12.65 -1.78 10.73
CA LYS A 220 -13.31 -0.73 9.95
C LYS A 220 -12.80 -0.72 8.51
N VAL A 221 -11.47 -0.74 8.32
CA VAL A 221 -10.89 -0.75 6.97
C VAL A 221 -11.16 -2.05 6.23
N LEU A 222 -11.18 -3.20 6.91
CA LEU A 222 -11.59 -4.47 6.32
C LEU A 222 -13.02 -4.40 5.77
N CYS A 223 -13.97 -3.96 6.60
CA CYS A 223 -15.38 -3.82 6.19
C CYS A 223 -15.53 -2.80 5.06
N ALA A 224 -14.80 -1.69 5.10
CA ALA A 224 -14.85 -0.66 4.07
C ALA A 224 -14.34 -1.18 2.72
N VAL A 225 -13.20 -1.87 2.68
CA VAL A 225 -12.68 -2.45 1.43
C VAL A 225 -13.63 -3.54 0.90
N ALA A 226 -14.18 -4.38 1.78
CA ALA A 226 -15.17 -5.37 1.38
C ALA A 226 -16.40 -4.71 0.73
N ALA A 227 -16.94 -3.64 1.33
CA ALA A 227 -18.07 -2.89 0.79
C ALA A 227 -17.75 -2.27 -0.57
N LEU A 228 -16.59 -1.60 -0.70
CA LEU A 228 -16.13 -1.01 -1.97
C LEU A 228 -16.04 -2.05 -3.09
N LEU A 229 -15.52 -3.25 -2.80
CA LEU A 229 -15.41 -4.33 -3.79
C LEU A 229 -16.76 -4.86 -4.28
N ALA A 230 -17.83 -4.72 -3.49
CA ALA A 230 -19.18 -5.10 -3.87
C ALA A 230 -20.02 -3.92 -4.41
N GLY A 231 -19.47 -2.71 -4.45
CA GLY A 231 -20.23 -1.51 -4.81
C GLY A 231 -21.26 -1.10 -3.74
N GLU A 232 -21.04 -1.49 -2.49
CA GLU A 232 -21.88 -1.14 -1.35
C GLU A 232 -21.40 0.19 -0.71
N PRO A 233 -22.32 0.98 -0.13
CA PRO A 233 -21.95 2.22 0.56
C PRO A 233 -21.12 1.95 1.82
N THR A 234 -20.25 2.89 2.18
CA THR A 234 -19.45 2.86 3.40
C THR A 234 -19.10 4.27 3.87
N ASP A 235 -19.29 4.55 5.17
CA ASP A 235 -19.00 5.85 5.78
C ASP A 235 -17.56 5.97 6.28
N ALA A 236 -16.77 4.90 6.18
CA ALA A 236 -15.39 4.87 6.67
C ALA A 236 -14.37 5.48 5.68
N VAL A 237 -14.82 5.82 4.47
CA VAL A 237 -13.96 6.37 3.41
C VAL A 237 -13.90 7.88 3.51
N GLU A 238 -12.69 8.40 3.45
CA GLU A 238 -12.42 9.82 3.29
C GLU A 238 -12.05 10.15 1.84
N HIS A 239 -12.35 11.38 1.42
CA HIS A 239 -11.91 11.95 0.15
C HIS A 239 -11.04 13.17 0.44
N TRP A 240 -9.78 13.10 0.02
CA TRP A 240 -8.78 14.12 0.35
C TRP A 240 -8.55 15.04 -0.84
N THR A 241 -8.52 16.33 -0.57
CA THR A 241 -8.18 17.35 -1.55
C THR A 241 -6.66 17.62 -1.55
N PRO A 242 -6.07 18.08 -2.66
CA PRO A 242 -4.63 18.34 -2.73
C PRO A 242 -4.10 19.36 -1.71
N ASP A 243 -4.94 20.27 -1.22
CA ASP A 243 -4.60 21.30 -0.22
C ASP A 243 -4.52 20.78 1.22
N LEU A 244 -5.04 19.56 1.48
CA LEU A 244 -4.98 18.97 2.81
C LEU A 244 -3.52 18.80 3.28
N LEU A 245 -2.63 18.37 2.40
CA LEU A 245 -1.20 18.18 2.66
C LEU A 245 -0.36 18.79 1.52
N PRO A 246 0.03 20.07 1.62
CA PRO A 246 0.76 20.79 0.58
C PRO A 246 2.20 20.29 0.39
#